data_AF-A0A0J7K0V9-F1
#
_entry.id   AF-A0A0J7K0V9-F1
#
_cell.length_a   1.000
_cell.length_b   1.000
_cell.length_c   1.000
_cell.angle_alpha   90.00
_cell.angle_beta   90.00
_cell.angle_gamma   90.00
#
_symmetry.space_group_name_H-M   'P 1'
#
loop_
_entity.id
_entity.type
_entity.pdbx_description
1 polymer ?
#
loop_
_entity_poly.entity_id
_entity_poly.type
_entity_poly.pdbx_seq_one_letter_code
_entity_poly.pdbx_strand_id
1 'polypeptide(L)'
;MKGLARKGHQVDVVSPFPLKKPYPNYNDIVKLTPSTTLVNNMSYELMQLLMGTNPVHAVATMAGNDICVHLKNPAIQELARNPPKDPPYDAVIMEVRE
;
A
#
# COMPACT_ATOMS: atom_id res chain seq x y z
N MET A 1 -4.95 -11.27 -0.88
CA MET A 1 -6.01 -10.63 -1.70
C MET A 1 -6.54 -11.48 -2.87
N LYS A 2 -5.75 -12.03 -3.80
CA LYS A 2 -6.27 -12.90 -4.90
C LYS A 2 -7.14 -14.09 -4.44
N GLY A 3 -6.87 -14.63 -3.26
CA GLY A 3 -7.69 -15.69 -2.68
C GLY A 3 -9.15 -15.29 -2.43
N LEU A 4 -9.39 -14.04 -2.03
CA LEU A 4 -10.74 -13.48 -1.83
C LEU A 4 -11.44 -13.31 -3.18
N ALA A 5 -10.75 -12.71 -4.16
CA ALA A 5 -11.27 -12.56 -5.53
C ALA A 5 -11.66 -13.92 -6.15
N ARG A 6 -10.84 -14.96 -5.93
CA ARG A 6 -11.13 -16.33 -6.37
C ARG A 6 -12.37 -16.94 -5.72
N LYS A 7 -12.75 -16.48 -4.53
CA LYS A 7 -13.96 -16.92 -3.82
C LYS A 7 -15.20 -16.10 -4.19
N GLY A 8 -15.08 -15.18 -5.15
CA GLY A 8 -16.21 -14.39 -5.67
C GLY A 8 -16.33 -13.00 -5.07
N HIS A 9 -15.46 -12.60 -4.14
CA HIS A 9 -15.47 -11.26 -3.59
C HIS A 9 -14.92 -10.24 -4.60
N GLN A 10 -15.46 -9.03 -4.60
CA GLN A 10 -14.87 -7.88 -5.30
C GLN A 10 -13.75 -7.32 -4.43
N VAL A 11 -12.57 -7.12 -5.01
CA VAL A 11 -11.38 -6.65 -4.30
C VAL A 11 -10.80 -5.46 -5.03
N ASP A 12 -10.98 -4.27 -4.47
CA ASP A 12 -10.29 -3.07 -4.90
C ASP A 12 -9.01 -2.89 -4.09
N VAL A 13 -7.91 -2.55 -4.78
CA VAL A 13 -6.58 -2.45 -4.17
C VAL A 13 -5.93 -1.11 -4.50
N VAL A 14 -5.48 -0.45 -3.43
CA VAL A 14 -4.54 0.67 -3.47
C VAL A 14 -3.17 0.12 -3.13
N SER A 15 -2.23 0.16 -4.07
CA SER A 15 -0.91 -0.47 -3.86
C SER A 15 0.17 0.12 -4.76
N PRO A 16 1.43 0.16 -4.30
CA PRO A 16 2.57 0.44 -5.17
C PRO A 16 2.94 -0.73 -6.09
N PHE A 17 2.32 -1.90 -5.90
CA PHE A 17 2.62 -3.14 -6.61
C PHE A 17 1.37 -3.69 -7.33
N PRO A 18 0.91 -3.04 -8.42
CA PRO A 18 -0.24 -3.52 -9.18
C PRO A 18 0.04 -4.87 -9.85
N LEU A 19 -1.02 -5.61 -10.17
CA LEU A 19 -0.87 -6.87 -10.88
C LEU A 19 -0.38 -6.65 -12.31
N LYS A 20 0.63 -7.43 -12.72
CA LYS A 20 1.15 -7.42 -14.10
C LYS A 20 0.13 -7.90 -15.14
N LYS A 21 -0.82 -8.74 -14.71
CA LYS A 21 -1.89 -9.29 -15.55
C LYS A 21 -3.22 -9.07 -14.84
N PRO A 22 -4.28 -8.64 -15.56
CA PRO A 22 -5.62 -8.53 -14.99
C PRO A 22 -6.06 -9.84 -14.35
N TYR A 23 -6.82 -9.75 -13.25
CA TYR A 23 -7.35 -10.90 -12.54
C TYR A 23 -8.84 -10.65 -12.24
N PRO A 24 -9.75 -11.61 -12.52
CA PRO A 24 -11.18 -11.41 -12.31
C PRO A 24 -11.51 -10.99 -10.88
N ASN A 25 -12.41 -10.00 -10.73
CA ASN A 25 -12.86 -9.43 -9.45
C ASN A 25 -11.73 -8.84 -8.58
N TYR A 26 -10.58 -8.52 -9.19
CA TYR A 26 -9.47 -7.83 -8.55
C TYR A 26 -9.11 -6.59 -9.36
N ASN A 27 -9.19 -5.43 -8.74
CA ASN A 27 -9.04 -4.15 -9.42
C ASN A 27 -8.02 -3.27 -8.70
N ASP A 28 -6.93 -2.92 -9.38
CA ASP A 28 -5.93 -1.99 -8.86
C ASP A 28 -6.42 -0.54 -9.10
N ILE A 29 -7.21 -0.01 -8.17
CA ILE A 29 -7.88 1.31 -8.30
C ILE A 29 -6.91 2.49 -8.18
N VAL A 30 -5.84 2.35 -7.39
CA VAL A 30 -4.81 3.39 -7.23
C VAL A 30 -3.44 2.74 -7.22
N LYS A 31 -2.62 3.16 -8.18
CA LYS A 31 -1.23 2.72 -8.32
C LYS A 31 -0.33 3.76 -7.68
N LEU A 32 0.32 3.38 -6.59
CA LEU A 32 1.26 4.25 -5.88
C LEU A 32 2.68 4.05 -6.42
N THR A 33 3.55 5.04 -6.20
CA THR A 33 4.99 4.86 -6.38
C THR A 33 5.58 4.61 -5.00
N PRO A 34 6.31 3.50 -4.78
CA PRO A 34 6.92 3.25 -3.47
C PRO A 34 8.00 4.30 -3.19
N SER A 35 7.98 4.89 -1.98
CA SER A 35 8.97 5.91 -1.57
C SER A 35 10.39 5.36 -1.48
N THR A 36 10.53 4.06 -1.19
CA THR A 36 11.82 3.35 -1.14
C THR A 36 11.56 1.86 -1.35
N THR A 37 12.47 1.18 -2.05
CA THR A 37 12.44 -0.28 -2.20
C THR A 37 13.65 -0.84 -1.47
N LEU A 38 13.42 -1.48 -0.32
CA LEU A 38 14.48 -2.08 0.51
C LEU A 38 14.77 -3.54 0.11
N VAL A 39 13.76 -4.25 -0.40
CA VAL A 39 13.89 -5.65 -0.82
C VAL A 39 14.91 -5.76 -1.95
N ASN A 40 16.02 -6.45 -1.68
CA ASN A 40 17.16 -6.64 -2.59
C ASN A 40 17.83 -5.34 -3.09
N ASN A 41 17.57 -4.21 -2.45
CA ASN A 41 18.06 -2.90 -2.87
C ASN A 41 18.42 -2.04 -1.66
N MET A 42 19.32 -2.57 -0.83
CA MET A 42 19.83 -1.91 0.37
C MET A 42 21.35 -1.88 0.33
N SER A 43 21.93 -0.68 0.34
CA SER A 43 23.38 -0.50 0.45
C SER A 43 23.82 -0.59 1.91
N TYR A 44 25.12 -0.88 2.12
CA TYR A 44 25.73 -0.85 3.44
C TYR A 44 25.59 0.54 4.10
N GLU A 45 25.76 1.61 3.32
CA GLU A 45 25.64 3.00 3.79
C GLU A 45 24.22 3.32 4.25
N LEU A 46 23.20 2.87 3.50
CA LEU A 46 21.80 3.02 3.90
C LEU A 46 21.51 2.24 5.19
N MET A 47 22.04 1.02 5.32
CA MET A 47 21.90 0.23 6.55
C MET A 47 22.51 0.96 7.75
N GLN A 48 23.70 1.53 7.60
CA GLN A 48 24.35 2.30 8.66
C GLN A 48 23.56 3.55 9.03
N LEU A 49 22.91 4.22 8.08
CA LEU A 49 22.03 5.35 8.35
C LEU A 49 20.80 4.93 9.19
N LEU A 50 20.17 3.81 8.81
CA LEU A 50 18.96 3.30 9.48
C LEU A 50 19.26 2.77 10.89
N MET A 51 20.41 2.13 11.07
CA MET A 51 20.83 1.50 12.34
C MET A 51 21.65 2.44 13.24
N GLY A 52 22.30 3.45 12.68
CA GLY A 52 23.11 4.43 13.43
C GLY A 52 22.29 5.49 14.14
N THR A 53 21.01 5.63 13.78
CA THR A 53 20.01 6.42 14.52
C THR A 53 19.17 5.49 15.42
N ASN A 54 18.11 6.00 16.04
CA ASN A 54 17.16 5.12 16.73
C ASN A 54 16.38 4.29 15.67
N PRO A 55 16.60 2.97 15.57
CA PRO A 55 16.03 2.16 14.49
C PRO A 55 14.50 2.10 14.55
N VAL A 56 13.91 2.19 15.75
CA VAL A 56 12.46 2.27 15.92
C VAL A 56 11.92 3.55 15.30
N HIS A 57 12.61 4.67 15.54
CA HIS A 57 12.23 5.95 14.95
C HIS A 57 12.38 5.96 13.43
N ALA A 58 13.46 5.38 12.91
CA ALA A 58 13.71 5.28 11.47
C ALA A 58 12.60 4.46 10.77
N VAL A 59 12.31 3.26 11.27
CA VAL A 59 11.24 2.39 10.73
C VAL A 59 9.87 3.06 10.86
N ALA A 60 9.53 3.63 12.03
CA ALA A 60 8.25 4.30 12.22
C ALA A 60 8.06 5.50 11.29
N THR A 61 9.14 6.22 10.95
CA THR A 61 9.08 7.34 10.01
C THR A 61 8.89 6.83 8.59
N MET A 62 9.75 5.91 8.12
CA MET A 62 9.73 5.44 6.73
C MET A 62 8.52 4.57 6.39
N ALA A 63 8.14 3.65 7.28
CA ALA A 63 7.02 2.73 7.09
C ALA A 63 5.69 3.27 7.65
N GLY A 64 5.72 4.42 8.34
CA GLY A 64 4.54 5.08 8.89
C GLY A 64 4.34 6.46 8.28
N ASN A 65 4.95 7.48 8.89
CA ASN A 65 4.69 8.89 8.56
C ASN A 65 4.91 9.23 7.09
N ASP A 66 5.98 8.73 6.47
CA ASP A 66 6.31 9.05 5.08
C ASP A 66 5.30 8.46 4.09
N ILE A 67 4.70 7.31 4.43
CA ILE A 67 3.66 6.68 3.61
C ILE A 67 2.37 7.53 3.61
N CYS A 68 2.12 8.30 4.67
CA CYS A 68 0.95 9.18 4.75
C CYS A 68 0.90 10.23 3.64
N VAL A 69 2.03 10.56 2.99
CA VAL A 69 2.05 11.47 1.82
C VAL A 69 1.12 10.96 0.72
N HIS A 70 0.99 9.65 0.54
CA HIS A 70 0.12 9.05 -0.47
C HIS A 70 -1.37 9.28 -0.19
N LEU A 71 -1.76 9.52 1.07
CA LEU A 71 -3.16 9.80 1.42
C LEU A 71 -3.66 11.09 0.78
N LYS A 72 -2.77 12.01 0.35
CA LYS A 72 -3.14 13.20 -0.42
C LYS A 72 -3.58 12.90 -1.86
N ASN A 73 -3.43 11.65 -2.33
CA ASN A 73 -3.87 11.26 -3.67
C ASN A 73 -5.38 11.52 -3.83
N PRO A 74 -5.82 12.25 -4.87
CA PRO A 74 -7.23 12.58 -5.07
C PRO A 74 -8.15 11.35 -5.13
N ALA A 75 -7.71 10.24 -5.72
CA ALA A 75 -8.52 9.02 -5.79
C ALA A 75 -8.69 8.34 -4.42
N ILE A 76 -7.67 8.40 -3.56
CA ILE A 76 -7.76 7.90 -2.17
C ILE A 76 -8.67 8.83 -1.35
N GLN A 77 -8.55 10.14 -1.53
CA GLN A 77 -9.44 11.12 -0.87
C GLN A 77 -10.89 10.94 -1.31
N GLU A 78 -11.13 10.68 -2.59
CA GLU A 78 -12.46 10.42 -3.13
C GLU A 78 -13.04 9.13 -2.54
N LEU A 79 -12.26 8.06 -2.48
CA LEU A 79 -12.67 6.80 -1.85
C LEU A 79 -13.06 6.99 -0.38
N ALA A 80 -12.28 7.80 0.36
CA ALA A 80 -12.50 8.04 1.78
C ALA A 80 -13.74 8.92 2.05
N ARG A 81 -14.02 9.89 1.17
CA ARG A 81 -15.14 10.84 1.34
C ARG A 81 -16.43 10.32 0.72
N ASN A 82 -16.30 9.61 -0.39
CA ASN A 82 -17.39 9.11 -1.22
C ASN A 82 -17.18 7.62 -1.55
N PRO A 83 -17.18 6.74 -0.54
CA PRO A 83 -17.06 5.31 -0.79
C PRO A 83 -18.26 4.81 -1.62
N PRO A 84 -18.08 3.74 -2.42
CA PRO A 84 -19.18 3.06 -3.08
C PRO A 84 -20.31 2.73 -2.10
N LYS A 85 -21.54 2.91 -2.56
CA LYS A 85 -22.75 2.64 -1.74
C LYS A 85 -23.52 1.42 -2.22
N ASP A 86 -23.24 0.95 -3.43
CA ASP A 86 -23.96 -0.15 -4.07
C ASP A 86 -23.02 -0.98 -4.98
N PRO A 87 -22.44 -2.08 -4.47
CA PRO A 87 -22.41 -2.45 -3.06
C PRO A 87 -21.43 -1.57 -2.25
N PRO A 88 -21.63 -1.39 -0.95
CA PRO A 88 -20.61 -0.81 -0.08
C PRO A 88 -19.45 -1.78 0.15
N TYR A 89 -18.32 -1.27 0.64
CA TYR A 89 -17.25 -2.14 1.13
C TYR A 89 -17.65 -2.79 2.45
N ASP A 90 -17.61 -4.12 2.50
CA ASP A 90 -17.86 -4.89 3.73
C ASP A 90 -16.66 -4.88 4.69
N ALA A 91 -15.44 -4.73 4.15
CA ALA A 91 -14.20 -4.77 4.93
C ALA A 91 -13.09 -3.94 4.27
N VAL A 92 -12.23 -3.36 5.13
CA VAL A 92 -10.98 -2.70 4.73
C VAL A 92 -9.82 -3.45 5.37
N ILE A 93 -8.87 -3.90 4.55
CA ILE A 93 -7.68 -4.64 4.99
C ILE A 93 -6.46 -3.80 4.64
N MET A 94 -5.61 -3.54 5.63
CA MET A 94 -4.35 -2.85 5.45
C MET A 94 -3.21 -3.83 5.70
N GLU A 95 -2.31 -3.95 4.73
CA GLU A 95 -1.06 -4.70 4.85
C GLU A 95 0.08 -3.70 4.68
N VAL A 96 0.89 -3.55 5.71
CA VAL A 96 2.21 -2.91 5.58
C VAL A 96 3.18 -4.05 5.29
N ARG A 97 3.74 -4.07 4.09
CA ARG A 97 4.79 -5.03 3.75
C ARG A 97 6.12 -4.50 4.22
N GLU A 98 6.78 -5.28 5.07
CA GLU A 98 8.19 -5.15 5.45
C GLU A 98 9.08 -5.91 4.47
#